data_AF-A0A6J2RNS1-F1
#
_entry.id   AF-A0A6J2RNS1-F1
#
_cell.length_a   1.000
_cell.length_b   1.000
_cell.length_c   1.000
_cell.angle_alpha   90.00
_cell.angle_beta   90.00
_cell.angle_gamma   90.00
#
_symmetry.space_group_name_H-M   'P 1'
#
loop_
_entity.id
_entity.type
_entity.pdbx_description
1 polymer ?
#
loop_
_entity_poly.entity_id
_entity_poly.type
_entity_poly.pdbx_seq_one_letter_code
_entity_poly.pdbx_strand_id
1 'polypeptide(L)'
;MSLRFLLAARGGQRSGWSWQGFSVLLKDTLADWVLATVAICLQILEDIDKSGKIIFYEGRNFQGRHWECSSECMDTFKHFNCCNSIRVSGGHWVAYEKPHYMGYQYIIGPGEYPDYHCWMGFNNCVRSCQMYPPYRGSYKMRIFNRPDMMGHTMEFMEDCPNLYERFRYRDIYSCNIMEGFWIFYEHPNYRGRQYFLRPGEYRACGDWGCHNPMVGSFRRMRTVM
;
A
#
# COMPACT_ATOMS: atom_id res chain seq x y z
N MET A 1 3.66 -8.72 34.15
CA MET A 1 2.77 -9.11 33.04
C MET A 1 3.42 -10.27 32.29
N SER A 2 2.67 -11.27 31.85
CA SER A 2 3.20 -12.51 31.25
C SER A 2 3.36 -12.38 29.74
N LEU A 3 4.48 -12.86 29.18
CA LEU A 3 4.61 -13.15 27.75
C LEU A 3 5.19 -14.57 27.56
N ARG A 4 4.44 -15.43 26.86
CA ARG A 4 4.92 -16.65 26.19
C ARG A 4 4.61 -16.44 24.69
N PHE A 5 5.48 -16.73 23.73
CA PHE A 5 5.67 -18.03 23.06
C PHE A 5 6.38 -17.74 21.69
N LEU A 6 7.06 -18.64 20.97
CA LEU A 6 7.67 -19.97 21.19
C LEU A 6 8.57 -20.25 19.94
N LEU A 7 9.71 -20.97 20.07
CA LEU A 7 10.23 -22.03 19.17
C LEU A 7 11.78 -22.00 19.00
N ALA A 8 12.49 -23.10 18.71
CA ALA A 8 12.60 -24.43 19.36
C ALA A 8 13.58 -25.30 18.55
N ALA A 9 14.54 -26.01 19.19
CA ALA A 9 15.27 -27.11 18.54
C ALA A 9 15.91 -28.13 19.52
N ARG A 10 15.34 -29.35 19.52
CA ARG A 10 15.95 -30.69 19.75
C ARG A 10 17.18 -30.88 20.68
N GLY A 11 16.93 -31.58 21.80
CA GLY A 11 17.33 -33.00 21.95
C GLY A 11 18.67 -33.36 22.64
N GLY A 12 18.64 -34.34 23.55
CA GLY A 12 19.83 -35.08 24.02
C GLY A 12 20.01 -35.13 25.54
N GLN A 13 20.12 -36.33 26.11
CA GLN A 13 20.14 -36.61 27.56
C GLN A 13 21.39 -36.12 28.33
N ARG A 14 21.14 -35.69 29.58
CA ARG A 14 21.94 -35.87 30.82
C ARG A 14 23.44 -36.25 30.69
N SER A 15 24.33 -35.36 31.15
CA SER A 15 25.08 -35.54 32.41
C SER A 15 26.07 -34.38 32.67
N GLY A 16 26.23 -33.96 33.92
CA GLY A 16 27.31 -33.04 34.34
C GLY A 16 26.87 -31.60 34.56
N TRP A 17 26.61 -31.22 35.82
CA TRP A 17 26.50 -29.81 36.22
C TRP A 17 27.89 -29.28 36.57
N SER A 18 28.49 -28.48 35.68
CA SER A 18 29.63 -27.62 36.03
C SER A 18 29.20 -26.16 35.95
N TRP A 19 29.07 -25.50 37.10
CA TRP A 19 28.84 -24.06 37.16
C TRP A 19 30.13 -23.32 36.82
N GLN A 20 30.31 -22.98 35.54
CA GLN A 20 31.33 -22.04 35.08
C GLN A 20 30.66 -20.92 34.28
N GLY A 21 30.86 -19.67 34.73
CA GLY A 21 30.76 -18.50 33.85
C GLY A 21 29.37 -17.91 33.57
N PHE A 22 28.43 -17.90 34.52
CA PHE A 22 27.29 -16.96 34.43
C PHE A 22 27.77 -15.53 34.78
N SER A 23 28.44 -14.88 33.82
CA SER A 23 28.88 -13.48 33.94
C SER A 23 28.75 -12.71 32.63
N VAL A 24 27.52 -12.37 32.25
CA VAL A 24 27.26 -11.08 31.61
C VAL A 24 26.17 -10.40 32.44
N LEU A 25 26.60 -9.44 33.24
CA LEU A 25 25.73 -8.59 34.05
C LEU A 25 24.72 -7.87 33.15
N LEU A 26 23.51 -7.63 33.65
CA LEU A 26 22.61 -6.63 33.06
C LEU A 26 23.38 -5.30 33.00
N LYS A 27 23.61 -4.81 31.78
CA LYS A 27 23.91 -3.40 31.57
C LYS A 27 22.57 -2.65 31.58
N ASP A 28 22.06 -2.43 32.79
CA ASP A 28 20.99 -1.46 33.05
C ASP A 28 21.62 -0.06 33.23
N THR A 29 22.45 0.38 32.28
CA THR A 29 23.02 1.72 32.38
C THR A 29 22.11 2.74 31.71
N LEU A 30 22.12 3.98 32.20
CA LEU A 30 21.47 5.11 31.55
C LEU A 30 21.91 5.25 30.08
N ALA A 31 23.12 4.83 29.73
CA ALA A 31 23.60 4.83 28.36
C ALA A 31 22.84 3.83 27.46
N ASP A 32 22.46 2.65 27.95
CA ASP A 32 21.71 1.66 27.16
C ASP A 32 20.28 2.16 26.87
N TRP A 33 19.63 2.79 27.86
CA TRP A 33 18.33 3.45 27.67
C TRP A 33 18.39 4.68 26.75
N VAL A 34 19.45 5.49 26.86
CA VAL A 34 19.69 6.62 25.95
C VAL A 34 19.96 6.13 24.53
N LEU A 35 20.78 5.10 24.35
CA LEU A 35 21.05 4.51 23.03
C LEU A 35 19.78 3.88 22.42
N ALA A 36 18.97 3.16 23.21
CA ALA A 36 17.69 2.63 22.75
C ALA A 36 16.72 3.76 22.35
N THR A 37 16.64 4.82 23.15
CA THR A 37 15.78 5.99 22.85
C THR A 37 16.28 6.77 21.63
N VAL A 38 17.60 6.94 21.48
CA VAL A 38 18.22 7.56 20.30
C VAL A 38 18.03 6.69 19.07
N ALA A 39 18.15 5.36 19.15
CA ALA A 39 17.87 4.46 18.03
C ALA A 39 16.38 4.47 17.64
N ILE A 40 15.46 4.50 18.61
CA ILE A 40 14.03 4.65 18.35
C ILE A 40 13.74 6.03 17.73
N CYS A 41 14.33 7.11 18.23
CA CYS A 41 14.20 8.44 17.65
C CYS A 41 14.80 8.52 16.24
N LEU A 42 15.96 7.90 15.98
CA LEU A 42 16.56 7.83 14.65
C LEU A 42 15.68 7.00 13.70
N GLN A 43 15.15 5.86 14.14
CA GLN A 43 14.22 5.07 13.32
C GLN A 43 12.92 5.83 13.02
N ILE A 44 12.39 6.57 13.99
CA ILE A 44 11.24 7.47 13.82
C ILE A 44 11.59 8.61 12.86
N LEU A 45 12.79 9.19 12.97
CA LEU A 45 13.25 10.27 12.09
C LEU A 45 13.51 9.76 10.66
N GLU A 46 14.04 8.56 10.46
CA GLU A 46 14.19 7.91 9.15
C GLU A 46 12.82 7.54 8.54
N ASP A 47 11.85 7.14 9.37
CA ASP A 47 10.46 6.92 8.94
C ASP A 47 9.71 8.22 8.64
N ILE A 48 10.11 9.35 9.24
CA ILE A 48 9.64 10.71 8.91
C ILE A 48 10.36 11.26 7.67
N ASP A 49 11.65 10.99 7.48
CA ASP A 49 12.49 11.50 6.39
C ASP A 49 12.25 10.80 5.06
N LYS A 50 11.62 9.61 5.07
CA LYS A 50 10.86 9.08 3.91
C LYS A 50 9.57 9.87 3.67
N SER A 51 9.66 11.19 3.75
CA SER A 51 8.67 12.18 3.33
C SER A 51 8.10 11.74 1.99
N GLY A 52 6.80 11.44 1.99
CA GLY A 52 6.17 10.96 0.78
C GLY A 52 6.23 12.07 -0.25
N LYS A 53 6.88 11.80 -1.38
CA LYS A 53 7.25 12.82 -2.36
C LYS A 53 7.15 12.26 -3.76
N ILE A 54 6.44 13.01 -4.60
CA ILE A 54 6.20 12.73 -6.01
C ILE A 54 6.60 13.95 -6.83
N ILE A 55 7.20 13.73 -8.00
CA ILE A 55 7.54 14.77 -8.96
C ILE A 55 6.85 14.43 -10.27
N PHE A 56 5.98 15.33 -10.73
CA PHE A 56 5.26 15.23 -11.99
C PHE A 56 5.98 16.06 -13.05
N TYR A 57 6.24 15.47 -14.23
CA TYR A 57 6.92 16.13 -15.34
C TYR A 57 5.97 16.28 -16.55
N GLU A 58 5.98 17.46 -17.20
CA GLU A 58 5.24 17.68 -18.45
C GLU A 58 5.89 16.95 -19.64
N GLY A 59 7.18 16.62 -19.60
CA GLY A 59 7.86 15.80 -20.60
C GLY A 59 7.89 14.31 -20.24
N ARG A 60 8.20 13.46 -21.23
CA ARG A 60 8.64 12.06 -21.01
C ARG A 60 10.09 12.04 -20.50
N ASN A 61 10.54 10.92 -19.95
CA ASN A 61 11.92 10.72 -19.46
C ASN A 61 12.41 11.84 -18.52
N PHE A 62 11.50 12.35 -17.67
CA PHE A 62 11.76 13.34 -16.63
C PHE A 62 12.25 14.70 -17.16
N GLN A 63 11.78 15.09 -18.35
CA GLN A 63 12.13 16.34 -19.03
C GLN A 63 11.06 17.43 -18.88
N GLY A 64 11.44 18.67 -19.20
CA GLY A 64 10.53 19.81 -19.27
C GLY A 64 10.17 20.42 -17.91
N ARG A 65 9.06 21.16 -17.86
CA ARG A 65 8.54 21.72 -16.59
C ARG A 65 8.15 20.58 -15.67
N HIS A 66 8.44 20.72 -14.39
CA HIS A 66 8.04 19.77 -13.37
C HIS A 66 7.46 20.48 -12.15
N TRP A 67 6.72 19.72 -11.34
CA TRP A 67 6.24 20.15 -10.05
C TRP A 67 6.45 19.04 -9.03
N GLU A 68 6.98 19.41 -7.88
CA GLU A 68 7.20 18.55 -6.73
C GLU A 68 6.05 18.69 -5.74
N CYS A 69 5.56 17.56 -5.25
CA CYS A 69 4.47 17.49 -4.29
C CYS A 69 4.83 16.53 -3.14
N SER A 70 4.55 16.98 -1.91
CA SER A 70 4.76 16.24 -0.66
C SER A 70 3.51 16.17 0.23
N SER A 71 2.36 16.58 -0.32
CA SER A 71 1.05 16.56 0.35
C SER A 71 -0.02 16.04 -0.60
N GLU A 72 -1.26 15.88 -0.13
CA GLU A 72 -2.38 15.75 -1.07
C GLU A 72 -2.64 17.07 -1.83
N CYS A 73 -3.25 16.97 -3.00
CA CYS A 73 -3.58 18.09 -3.87
C CYS A 73 -4.89 17.82 -4.62
N MET A 74 -5.90 18.66 -4.40
CA MET A 74 -7.24 18.52 -5.01
C MET A 74 -7.35 19.02 -6.45
N ASP A 75 -6.46 19.91 -6.90
CA ASP A 75 -6.41 20.41 -8.29
C ASP A 75 -4.97 20.77 -8.69
N THR A 76 -4.37 19.96 -9.56
CA THR A 76 -3.00 20.18 -10.04
C THR A 76 -2.90 21.18 -11.21
N PHE A 77 -4.03 21.70 -11.72
CA PHE A 77 -4.05 22.54 -12.92
C PHE A 77 -3.19 23.82 -12.81
N LYS A 78 -3.00 24.34 -11.60
CA LYS A 78 -2.11 25.49 -11.33
C LYS A 78 -0.61 25.15 -11.42
N HIS A 79 -0.26 23.87 -11.46
CA HIS A 79 1.12 23.38 -11.40
C HIS A 79 1.60 22.86 -12.76
N PHE A 80 0.77 22.10 -13.48
CA PHE A 80 1.08 21.54 -14.79
C PHE A 80 -0.18 21.30 -15.64
N ASN A 81 -0.05 21.31 -16.97
CA ASN A 81 -1.18 21.09 -17.88
C ASN A 81 -1.42 19.61 -18.20
N CYS A 82 -0.35 18.82 -18.25
CA CYS A 82 -0.34 17.36 -18.48
C CYS A 82 0.84 16.73 -17.75
N CYS A 83 0.81 15.42 -17.51
CA CYS A 83 1.90 14.69 -16.87
C CYS A 83 2.29 13.48 -17.73
N ASN A 84 3.51 13.50 -18.26
CA ASN A 84 4.04 12.47 -19.16
C ASN A 84 5.14 11.61 -18.54
N SER A 85 5.73 12.00 -17.41
CA SER A 85 6.58 11.11 -16.59
C SER A 85 6.54 11.49 -15.10
N ILE A 86 6.82 10.53 -14.22
CA ILE A 86 6.68 10.65 -12.76
C ILE A 86 7.87 10.03 -12.03
N ARG A 87 8.37 10.68 -10.98
CA ARG A 87 9.27 10.07 -9.99
C ARG A 87 8.62 10.07 -8.62
N VAL A 88 8.74 8.97 -7.88
CA VAL A 88 8.32 8.88 -6.47
C VAL A 88 9.52 8.45 -5.63
N SER A 89 9.96 9.31 -4.72
CA SER A 89 11.06 9.00 -3.79
C SER A 89 10.57 8.37 -2.49
N GLY A 90 9.30 8.61 -2.11
CA GLY A 90 8.74 8.11 -0.86
C GLY A 90 7.22 8.04 -0.88
N GLY A 91 6.68 7.18 -0.01
CA GLY A 91 5.23 6.92 0.11
C GLY A 91 4.62 6.18 -1.08
N HIS A 92 3.35 5.86 -0.97
CA HIS A 92 2.52 5.51 -2.13
C HIS A 92 1.61 6.67 -2.48
N TRP A 93 1.33 6.83 -3.76
CA TRP A 93 0.50 7.89 -4.28
C TRP A 93 -0.66 7.32 -5.08
N VAL A 94 -1.84 7.89 -4.90
CA VAL A 94 -2.96 7.67 -5.81
C VAL A 94 -3.17 8.98 -6.56
N ALA A 95 -2.87 8.96 -7.84
CA ALA A 95 -3.13 10.05 -8.77
C ALA A 95 -4.48 9.82 -9.46
N TYR A 96 -5.17 10.90 -9.79
CA TYR A 96 -6.53 10.87 -10.33
C TYR A 96 -6.62 11.70 -11.62
N GLU A 97 -7.39 11.21 -12.59
CA GLU A 97 -7.60 11.87 -13.88
C GLU A 97 -8.29 13.24 -13.76
N LYS A 98 -9.17 13.42 -12.78
CA LYS A 98 -9.97 14.64 -12.58
C LYS A 98 -9.65 15.31 -11.24
N PRO A 99 -9.99 16.61 -11.06
CA PRO A 99 -9.90 17.27 -9.75
C PRO A 99 -10.75 16.57 -8.68
N HIS A 100 -10.50 16.88 -7.42
CA HIS A 100 -11.24 16.39 -6.24
C HIS A 100 -11.30 14.85 -6.13
N TYR A 101 -10.22 14.17 -6.52
CA TYR A 101 -10.03 12.72 -6.38
C TYR A 101 -11.01 11.87 -7.21
N MET A 102 -11.36 12.36 -8.40
CA MET A 102 -12.35 11.77 -9.31
C MET A 102 -11.75 11.22 -10.61
N GLY A 103 -12.50 10.39 -11.33
CA GLY A 103 -12.09 9.80 -12.62
C GLY A 103 -11.25 8.55 -12.46
N TYR A 104 -10.41 8.24 -13.45
CA TYR A 104 -9.49 7.09 -13.34
C TYR A 104 -8.46 7.28 -12.23
N GLN A 105 -8.18 6.19 -11.53
CA GLN A 105 -7.24 6.13 -10.40
C GLN A 105 -5.95 5.43 -10.85
N TYR A 106 -4.82 5.99 -10.49
CA TYR A 106 -3.49 5.49 -10.83
C TYR A 106 -2.70 5.29 -9.53
N ILE A 107 -2.39 4.04 -9.19
CA ILE A 107 -1.64 3.71 -7.97
C ILE A 107 -0.15 3.67 -8.32
N ILE A 108 0.62 4.56 -7.71
CA ILE A 108 2.03 4.83 -8.00
C ILE A 108 2.84 4.61 -6.72
N GLY A 109 3.72 3.62 -6.74
CA GLY A 109 4.65 3.35 -5.63
C GLY A 109 5.97 4.09 -5.82
N PRO A 110 6.93 3.95 -4.89
CA PRO A 110 8.30 4.43 -5.06
C PRO A 110 8.93 3.89 -6.34
N GLY A 111 9.63 4.75 -7.10
CA GLY A 111 10.26 4.38 -8.36
C GLY A 111 10.27 5.49 -9.42
N GLU A 112 10.80 5.15 -10.58
CA GLU A 112 10.88 6.00 -11.77
C GLU A 112 9.91 5.51 -12.86
N TYR A 113 9.08 6.41 -13.39
CA TYR A 113 8.09 6.12 -14.41
C TYR A 113 8.28 7.04 -15.63
N PRO A 114 9.06 6.63 -16.66
CA PRO A 114 9.50 7.49 -17.75
C PRO A 114 8.41 7.86 -18.78
N ASP A 115 7.28 7.15 -18.78
CA ASP A 115 6.11 7.39 -19.63
C ASP A 115 4.81 7.00 -18.88
N TYR A 116 3.66 7.59 -19.25
CA TYR A 116 2.39 7.35 -18.55
C TYR A 116 1.88 5.90 -18.63
N HIS A 117 2.29 5.13 -19.64
CA HIS A 117 1.98 3.69 -19.70
C HIS A 117 2.60 2.92 -18.52
N CYS A 118 3.71 3.41 -17.94
CA CYS A 118 4.40 2.75 -16.81
C CYS A 118 3.58 2.74 -15.51
N TRP A 119 2.64 3.66 -15.32
CA TRP A 119 1.66 3.64 -14.21
C TRP A 119 0.26 3.18 -14.63
N MET A 120 0.13 2.57 -15.82
CA MET A 120 -1.15 2.19 -16.43
C MET A 120 -2.07 3.39 -16.67
N GLY A 121 -1.51 4.55 -17.04
CA GLY A 121 -2.27 5.72 -17.48
C GLY A 121 -3.02 5.44 -18.79
N PHE A 122 -4.33 5.75 -18.83
CA PHE A 122 -5.09 5.77 -20.09
C PHE A 122 -4.82 7.03 -20.91
N ASN A 123 -4.33 8.08 -20.25
CA ASN A 123 -3.95 9.37 -20.81
C ASN A 123 -2.89 10.01 -19.91
N ASN A 124 -2.41 11.19 -20.30
CA ASN A 124 -1.48 12.01 -19.55
C ASN A 124 -2.17 13.08 -18.67
N CYS A 125 -3.46 12.89 -18.36
CA CYS A 125 -4.20 13.75 -17.44
C CYS A 125 -4.05 13.23 -16.00
N VAL A 126 -3.34 14.00 -15.19
CA VAL A 126 -3.38 13.91 -13.72
C VAL A 126 -3.87 15.26 -13.23
N ARG A 127 -4.94 15.28 -12.44
CA ARG A 127 -5.62 16.50 -11.96
C ARG A 127 -5.82 16.56 -10.46
N SER A 128 -5.64 15.47 -9.74
CA SER A 128 -5.50 15.48 -8.27
C SER A 128 -4.67 14.28 -7.80
N CYS A 129 -4.15 14.34 -6.58
CA CYS A 129 -3.39 13.24 -5.99
C CYS A 129 -3.48 13.19 -4.46
N GLN A 130 -3.41 12.00 -3.88
CA GLN A 130 -3.29 11.78 -2.44
C GLN A 130 -2.10 10.87 -2.12
N MET A 131 -1.40 11.18 -1.03
CA MET A 131 -0.30 10.40 -0.48
C MET A 131 -0.80 9.44 0.60
N TYR A 132 -0.25 8.23 0.64
CA TYR A 132 -0.49 7.24 1.67
C TYR A 132 0.84 6.77 2.27
N PRO A 133 0.96 6.70 3.61
CA PRO A 133 2.15 6.16 4.26
C PRO A 133 2.27 4.65 3.99
N PRO A 134 3.50 4.09 3.98
CA PRO A 134 3.72 2.65 3.89
C PRO A 134 2.98 1.88 4.98
N TYR A 135 2.13 0.93 4.59
CA TYR A 135 1.37 0.11 5.55
C TYR A 135 2.15 -1.14 5.96
N ARG A 136 2.44 -1.25 7.27
CA ARG A 136 3.26 -2.33 7.89
C ARG A 136 2.47 -3.42 8.63
N GLY A 137 1.13 -3.39 8.58
CA GLY A 137 0.27 -4.38 9.23
C GLY A 137 -0.03 -5.61 8.36
N SER A 138 -0.90 -6.49 8.88
CA SER A 138 -1.53 -7.57 8.12
C SER A 138 -2.54 -7.05 7.09
N TYR A 139 -2.80 -7.83 6.04
CA TYR A 139 -3.77 -7.47 5.01
C TYR A 139 -4.95 -8.41 5.10
N LYS A 140 -6.15 -7.85 5.19
CA LYS A 140 -7.39 -8.62 5.23
C LYS A 140 -8.53 -7.86 4.59
N MET A 141 -9.26 -8.54 3.72
CA MET A 141 -10.54 -8.04 3.21
C MET A 141 -11.55 -9.17 3.04
N ARG A 142 -12.82 -8.79 2.92
CA ARG A 142 -13.95 -9.68 2.62
C ARG A 142 -14.74 -9.09 1.46
N ILE A 143 -14.99 -9.89 0.43
CA ILE A 143 -15.72 -9.46 -0.78
C ILE A 143 -17.07 -10.18 -0.88
N PHE A 144 -18.04 -9.56 -1.56
CA PHE A 144 -19.41 -10.04 -1.67
C PHE A 144 -19.96 -9.94 -3.10
N ASN A 145 -20.75 -10.92 -3.51
CA ASN A 145 -21.38 -10.95 -4.84
C ASN A 145 -22.75 -10.23 -4.91
N ARG A 146 -23.18 -9.56 -3.84
CA ARG A 146 -24.34 -8.65 -3.79
C ARG A 146 -23.96 -7.33 -3.10
N PRO A 147 -24.75 -6.26 -3.28
CA PRO A 147 -24.63 -5.03 -2.47
C PRO A 147 -24.81 -5.31 -0.97
N ASP A 148 -24.56 -4.29 -0.15
CA ASP A 148 -24.85 -4.24 1.29
C ASP A 148 -24.25 -5.40 2.11
N MET A 149 -23.11 -5.94 1.66
CA MET A 149 -22.40 -7.07 2.28
C MET A 149 -23.26 -8.35 2.35
N MET A 150 -24.14 -8.55 1.37
CA MET A 150 -25.03 -9.71 1.27
C MET A 150 -24.50 -10.80 0.31
N GLY A 151 -25.14 -11.96 0.33
CA GLY A 151 -24.91 -13.04 -0.64
C GLY A 151 -23.69 -13.91 -0.36
N HIS A 152 -23.08 -14.42 -1.43
CA HIS A 152 -21.87 -15.24 -1.33
C HIS A 152 -20.67 -14.35 -1.02
N THR A 153 -19.85 -14.77 -0.06
CA THR A 153 -18.72 -14.01 0.49
C THR A 153 -17.45 -14.85 0.55
N MET A 154 -16.29 -14.20 0.45
CA MET A 154 -14.98 -14.84 0.65
C MET A 154 -13.99 -13.86 1.25
N GLU A 155 -13.12 -14.33 2.15
CA GLU A 155 -12.04 -13.54 2.74
C GLU A 155 -10.72 -13.76 2.00
N PHE A 156 -9.91 -12.70 1.92
CA PHE A 156 -8.60 -12.71 1.28
C PHE A 156 -7.55 -11.98 2.12
N MET A 157 -6.37 -12.58 2.20
CA MET A 157 -5.17 -12.04 2.86
C MET A 157 -3.96 -11.95 1.91
N GLU A 158 -4.16 -12.40 0.67
CA GLU A 158 -3.15 -12.55 -0.39
C GLU A 158 -3.58 -11.86 -1.68
N ASP A 159 -2.62 -11.66 -2.57
CA ASP A 159 -2.88 -11.17 -3.92
C ASP A 159 -3.58 -12.25 -4.76
N CYS A 160 -4.54 -11.85 -5.59
CA CYS A 160 -5.32 -12.76 -6.43
C CYS A 160 -5.23 -12.33 -7.90
N PRO A 161 -4.43 -13.02 -8.75
CA PRO A 161 -4.27 -12.68 -10.16
C PRO A 161 -5.47 -13.08 -11.03
N ASN A 162 -6.32 -14.00 -10.56
CA ASN A 162 -7.57 -14.36 -11.23
C ASN A 162 -8.68 -14.60 -10.20
N LEU A 163 -9.60 -13.62 -10.08
CA LEU A 163 -10.70 -13.71 -9.13
C LEU A 163 -11.65 -14.87 -9.47
N TYR A 164 -11.95 -15.07 -10.75
CA TYR A 164 -12.96 -16.03 -11.18
C TYR A 164 -12.58 -17.48 -10.83
N GLU A 165 -11.29 -17.82 -10.80
CA GLU A 165 -10.81 -19.13 -10.37
C GLU A 165 -11.05 -19.41 -8.88
N ARG A 166 -10.86 -18.40 -8.02
CA ARG A 166 -11.02 -18.53 -6.55
C ARG A 166 -12.47 -18.31 -6.11
N PHE A 167 -13.10 -17.22 -6.53
CA PHE A 167 -14.41 -16.77 -6.05
C PHE A 167 -15.60 -17.23 -6.89
N ARG A 168 -15.37 -17.71 -8.13
CA ARG A 168 -16.40 -18.18 -9.10
C ARG A 168 -17.42 -17.14 -9.58
N TYR A 169 -17.35 -15.90 -9.11
CA TYR A 169 -18.04 -14.73 -9.66
C TYR A 169 -17.03 -13.78 -10.34
N ARG A 170 -17.51 -12.99 -11.30
CA ARG A 170 -16.71 -11.95 -12.00
C ARG A 170 -16.89 -10.56 -11.39
N ASP A 171 -17.97 -10.39 -10.63
CA ASP A 171 -18.45 -9.10 -10.16
C ASP A 171 -18.41 -9.05 -8.63
N ILE A 172 -17.85 -7.96 -8.08
CA ILE A 172 -17.88 -7.62 -6.67
C ILE A 172 -18.80 -6.41 -6.53
N TYR A 173 -19.88 -6.59 -5.77
CA TYR A 173 -20.88 -5.53 -5.57
C TYR A 173 -20.70 -4.77 -4.25
N SER A 174 -20.10 -5.40 -3.25
CA SER A 174 -19.71 -4.78 -1.98
C SER A 174 -18.47 -5.48 -1.40
N CYS A 175 -17.75 -4.79 -0.51
CA CYS A 175 -16.60 -5.35 0.20
C CYS A 175 -16.35 -4.64 1.53
N ASN A 176 -15.73 -5.34 2.47
CA ASN A 176 -15.20 -4.78 3.71
C ASN A 176 -13.67 -4.94 3.67
N ILE A 177 -12.96 -3.82 3.61
CA ILE A 177 -11.51 -3.79 3.79
C ILE A 177 -11.25 -3.69 5.29
N MET A 178 -10.84 -4.80 5.88
CA MET A 178 -10.62 -4.89 7.33
C MET A 178 -9.23 -4.35 7.70
N GLU A 179 -8.21 -4.70 6.90
CA GLU A 179 -6.82 -4.34 7.15
C GLU A 179 -6.04 -4.11 5.85
N GLY A 180 -5.14 -3.14 5.89
CA GLY A 180 -4.26 -2.75 4.78
C GLY A 180 -4.93 -1.98 3.65
N PHE A 181 -4.12 -1.66 2.65
CA PHE A 181 -4.56 -0.98 1.43
C PHE A 181 -4.62 -1.97 0.26
N TRP A 182 -5.72 -1.95 -0.48
CA TRP A 182 -5.97 -2.89 -1.57
C TRP A 182 -6.18 -2.19 -2.90
N ILE A 183 -5.83 -2.87 -3.98
CA ILE A 183 -6.00 -2.39 -5.35
C ILE A 183 -6.81 -3.44 -6.11
N PHE A 184 -8.02 -3.07 -6.54
CA PHE A 184 -8.81 -3.88 -7.48
C PHE A 184 -8.45 -3.52 -8.92
N TYR A 185 -8.53 -4.53 -9.80
CA TYR A 185 -8.27 -4.43 -11.22
C TYR A 185 -9.45 -5.01 -12.00
N GLU A 186 -9.92 -4.27 -13.00
CA GLU A 186 -11.03 -4.66 -13.87
C GLU A 186 -10.79 -5.99 -14.60
N HIS A 187 -9.53 -6.34 -14.89
CA HIS A 187 -9.17 -7.56 -15.60
C HIS A 187 -8.22 -8.47 -14.80
N PRO A 188 -8.14 -9.77 -15.13
CA PRO A 188 -7.13 -10.67 -14.56
C PRO A 188 -5.69 -10.21 -14.82
N ASN A 189 -4.77 -10.71 -14.00
CA ASN A 189 -3.33 -10.43 -14.04
C ASN A 189 -2.98 -8.94 -13.86
N TYR A 190 -3.73 -8.23 -13.01
CA TYR A 190 -3.51 -6.84 -12.60
C TYR A 190 -3.56 -5.84 -13.77
N ARG A 191 -4.64 -5.92 -14.58
CA ARG A 191 -4.83 -5.13 -15.81
C ARG A 191 -6.18 -4.39 -15.82
N GLY A 192 -6.32 -3.45 -16.76
CA GLY A 192 -7.53 -2.63 -16.90
C GLY A 192 -7.56 -1.49 -15.90
N ARG A 193 -8.75 -0.96 -15.61
CA ARG A 193 -8.91 0.12 -14.62
C ARG A 193 -8.51 -0.35 -13.23
N GLN A 194 -7.92 0.57 -12.47
CA GLN A 194 -7.50 0.35 -11.08
C GLN A 194 -8.46 1.07 -10.13
N TYR A 195 -8.73 0.47 -8.97
CA TYR A 195 -9.48 1.09 -7.88
C TYR A 195 -8.72 0.91 -6.58
N PHE A 196 -8.51 2.00 -5.84
CA PHE A 196 -7.82 2.00 -4.56
C PHE A 196 -8.83 1.93 -3.41
N LEU A 197 -8.64 0.96 -2.51
CA LEU A 197 -9.52 0.74 -1.36
C LEU A 197 -8.72 0.87 -0.05
N ARG A 198 -9.28 1.67 0.86
CA ARG A 198 -8.79 1.93 2.23
C ARG A 198 -9.56 1.05 3.22
N PRO A 199 -9.08 0.85 4.45
CA PRO A 199 -9.88 0.23 5.51
C PRO A 199 -11.25 0.91 5.65
N GLY A 200 -12.32 0.11 5.62
CA GLY A 200 -13.70 0.60 5.58
C GLY A 200 -14.68 -0.37 4.91
N GLU A 201 -15.97 -0.07 5.10
CA GLU A 201 -17.07 -0.78 4.45
C GLU A 201 -17.48 -0.06 3.16
N TYR A 202 -17.60 -0.82 2.07
CA TYR A 202 -18.07 -0.37 0.78
C TYR A 202 -19.32 -1.18 0.43
N ARG A 203 -20.49 -0.56 0.46
CA ARG A 203 -21.82 -1.19 0.34
C ARG A 203 -22.30 -1.30 -1.10
N ALA A 204 -21.79 -0.43 -1.97
CA ALA A 204 -22.01 -0.48 -3.40
C ALA A 204 -20.69 -0.30 -4.17
N CYS A 205 -20.64 -0.81 -5.40
CA CYS A 205 -19.44 -0.70 -6.23
C CYS A 205 -19.06 0.75 -6.59
N GLY A 206 -20.01 1.68 -6.56
CA GLY A 206 -19.77 3.12 -6.71
C GLY A 206 -18.90 3.71 -5.58
N ASP A 207 -18.89 3.10 -4.39
CA ASP A 207 -18.19 3.62 -3.21
C ASP A 207 -16.66 3.63 -3.38
N TRP A 208 -16.11 2.77 -4.26
CA TRP A 208 -14.69 2.78 -4.66
C TRP A 208 -14.45 3.44 -6.04
N GLY A 209 -15.44 4.15 -6.58
CA GLY A 209 -15.35 4.92 -7.82
C GLY A 209 -15.41 4.11 -9.12
N CYS A 210 -15.90 2.86 -9.08
CA CYS A 210 -16.15 2.10 -10.31
C CYS A 210 -17.54 2.41 -10.91
N HIS A 211 -17.68 2.14 -12.21
CA HIS A 211 -18.95 2.26 -12.96
C HIS A 211 -19.50 0.88 -13.39
N ASN A 212 -18.78 -0.19 -13.03
CA ASN A 212 -19.04 -1.57 -13.39
C ASN A 212 -18.47 -2.44 -12.25
N PRO A 213 -19.25 -3.34 -11.63
CA PRO A 213 -18.79 -4.18 -10.51
C PRO A 213 -17.75 -5.25 -10.91
N MET A 214 -17.41 -5.39 -12.19
CA MET A 214 -16.41 -6.34 -12.67
C MET A 214 -15.03 -6.13 -12.02
N VAL A 215 -14.53 -7.17 -11.36
CA VAL A 215 -13.17 -7.22 -10.79
C VAL A 215 -12.51 -8.52 -11.22
N GLY A 216 -11.50 -8.43 -12.09
CA GLY A 216 -10.78 -9.60 -12.60
C GLY A 216 -9.62 -10.05 -11.70
N SER A 217 -9.00 -9.13 -10.95
CA SER A 217 -7.91 -9.42 -10.02
C SER A 217 -7.75 -8.34 -8.94
N PHE A 218 -6.98 -8.63 -7.90
CA PHE A 218 -6.61 -7.64 -6.89
C PHE A 218 -5.25 -7.94 -6.23
N ARG A 219 -4.60 -6.91 -5.70
CA ARG A 219 -3.36 -7.04 -4.93
C ARG A 219 -3.29 -6.04 -3.78
N ARG A 220 -2.42 -6.35 -2.83
CA ARG A 220 -2.08 -5.51 -1.67
C ARG A 220 -1.16 -4.37 -2.12
N MET A 221 -1.42 -3.14 -1.70
CA MET A 221 -0.54 -2.00 -1.95
C MET A 221 0.63 -2.00 -0.95
N ARG A 222 1.58 -2.92 -1.16
CA ARG A 222 2.81 -3.03 -0.37
C ARG A 222 3.93 -2.14 -0.92
N THR A 223 4.80 -1.66 -0.04
CA THR A 223 6.15 -1.25 -0.44
C THR A 223 6.94 -2.52 -0.71
N VAL A 224 7.62 -2.61 -1.85
CA VAL A 224 8.70 -3.58 -2.01
C VAL A 224 9.90 -2.97 -1.29
N MET A 225 10.22 -3.50 -0.12
CA MET A 225 11.44 -3.18 0.63
C MET A 225 12.53 -4.17 0.24
#